data_AF-A0A955PLV1-F1
#
_entry.id   AF-A0A955PLV1-F1
#
_cell.length_a   1.000
_cell.length_b   1.000
_cell.length_c   1.000
_cell.angle_alpha   90.00
_cell.angle_beta   90.00
_cell.angle_gamma   90.00
#
_symmetry.space_group_name_H-M   'P 1'
#
loop_
_entity.id
_entity.type
_entity.pdbx_description
1 polymer ?
#
loop_
_entity_poly.entity_id
_entity_poly.type
_entity_poly.pdbx_seq_one_letter_code
_entity_poly.pdbx_strand_id
1 'polypeptide(L)' 'ETGRFPTEDNWIEELTTKTDKHKKHMEKIPKDPWGNEYNYRWEGRHIDEFPDIWSNGRDGIDGTDDDRISWRGPEE' A
#
# COMPACT_ATOMS: atom_id res chain seq x y z
N GLU A 1 -10.45 -19.73 1.58
CA GLU A 1 -10.54 -18.65 2.58
C GLU A 1 -10.32 -17.33 1.85
N THR A 2 -11.34 -16.48 1.77
CA THR A 2 -11.19 -15.12 1.22
C THR A 2 -10.37 -14.31 2.21
N GLY A 3 -9.09 -14.12 1.90
CA GLY A 3 -8.20 -13.28 2.69
C GLY A 3 -8.75 -11.86 2.76
N ARG A 4 -8.64 -11.24 3.93
CA ARG A 4 -8.94 -9.82 4.14
C ARG A 4 -7.65 -9.03 3.91
N PHE A 5 -7.76 -7.85 3.30
CA PHE A 5 -6.64 -6.92 3.27
C PHE A 5 -6.37 -6.31 4.65
N PRO A 6 -5.13 -5.88 4.91
CA PRO A 6 -4.80 -5.23 6.16
C PRO A 6 -5.58 -3.94 6.43
N THR A 7 -5.66 -3.55 7.68
CA THR A 7 -6.18 -2.23 8.11
C THR A 7 -5.12 -1.14 7.99
N GLU A 8 -5.54 0.12 7.86
CA GLU A 8 -4.62 1.27 7.72
C GLU A 8 -3.62 1.38 8.88
N ASP A 9 -4.05 1.16 10.12
CA ASP A 9 -3.19 1.34 11.30
C ASP A 9 -2.04 0.33 11.39
N ASN A 10 -2.25 -0.91 10.92
CA ASN A 10 -1.33 -2.02 11.16
C ASN A 10 -0.90 -2.76 9.88
N TRP A 11 -1.06 -2.14 8.71
CA TRP A 11 -0.85 -2.83 7.43
C TRP A 11 0.56 -3.41 7.27
N ILE A 12 1.58 -2.70 7.75
CA ILE A 12 2.98 -3.16 7.73
C ILE A 12 3.12 -4.44 8.54
N GLU A 13 2.58 -4.48 9.76
CA GLU A 13 2.68 -5.64 10.64
C GLU A 13 1.92 -6.83 10.08
N GLU A 14 0.71 -6.63 9.56
CA GLU A 14 -0.10 -7.71 8.97
C GLU A 14 0.59 -8.34 7.73
N LEU A 15 1.34 -7.55 6.95
CA LEU A 15 2.10 -8.07 5.81
C LEU A 15 3.42 -8.74 6.19
N THR A 16 4.06 -8.27 7.26
CA THR A 16 5.44 -8.66 7.62
C THR A 16 5.54 -9.64 8.78
N THR A 17 4.46 -9.85 9.52
CA THR A 17 4.44 -10.76 10.68
C THR A 17 3.63 -12.01 10.36
N LYS A 18 4.17 -13.17 10.73
CA LYS A 18 3.41 -14.42 10.72
C LYS A 18 2.55 -14.46 11.98
N THR A 19 1.26 -14.73 11.84
CA THR A 19 0.35 -14.97 12.97
C THR A 19 -0.26 -16.37 12.85
N ASP A 20 -1.02 -16.77 13.86
CA ASP A 20 -1.80 -18.01 13.79
C ASP A 20 -2.95 -17.93 12.75
N LYS A 21 -3.34 -16.70 12.38
CA LYS A 21 -4.47 -16.44 11.46
C LYS A 21 -4.04 -16.24 10.02
N HIS A 22 -2.81 -15.78 9.77
CA HIS A 22 -2.30 -15.56 8.42
C HIS A 22 -0.80 -15.80 8.32
N LYS A 23 -0.36 -16.20 7.12
CA LYS A 23 1.05 -16.30 6.79
C LYS A 23 1.69 -14.91 6.68
N LYS A 24 3.00 -14.86 6.89
CA LYS A 24 3.83 -13.71 6.50
C LYS A 24 3.85 -13.59 4.98
N HIS A 25 3.63 -12.38 4.46
CA HIS A 25 3.58 -12.12 3.02
C HIS A 25 4.87 -11.47 2.49
N MET A 26 5.56 -10.67 3.31
CA MET A 26 6.82 -10.01 2.95
C MET A 26 7.80 -10.01 4.12
N GLU A 27 9.11 -10.02 3.85
CA GLU A 27 10.13 -9.91 4.90
C GLU A 27 10.17 -8.54 5.56
N LYS A 28 10.05 -7.49 4.73
CA LYS A 28 9.93 -6.09 5.10
C LYS A 28 9.26 -5.35 3.95
N ILE A 29 8.65 -4.20 4.24
CA ILE A 29 8.17 -3.30 3.20
C ILE A 29 9.38 -2.59 2.56
N PRO A 30 9.58 -2.69 1.24
CA PRO A 30 10.62 -1.93 0.57
C PRO A 30 10.28 -0.43 0.60
N LYS A 31 11.30 0.40 0.57
CA LYS A 31 11.12 1.82 0.22
C LYS A 31 10.84 1.95 -1.27
N ASP A 32 10.21 3.04 -1.66
CA ASP A 32 10.08 3.39 -3.07
C ASP A 32 11.47 3.68 -3.71
N PRO A 33 11.55 3.86 -5.05
CA PRO A 33 12.82 4.13 -5.72
C PRO A 33 13.57 5.39 -5.25
N TRP A 34 12.90 6.30 -4.54
CA TRP A 34 13.45 7.55 -4.03
C TRP A 34 13.77 7.50 -2.54
N GLY A 35 13.44 6.39 -1.87
CA GLY A 35 13.73 6.17 -0.46
C GLY A 35 12.59 6.54 0.49
N ASN A 36 11.41 6.88 -0.03
CA ASN A 36 10.23 7.18 0.77
C ASN A 36 9.49 5.90 1.17
N GLU A 37 8.69 6.00 2.23
CA GLU A 37 7.77 4.94 2.64
C GLU A 37 6.54 4.95 1.72
N TYR A 38 5.94 3.78 1.54
CA TYR A 38 4.66 3.71 0.84
C TYR A 38 3.52 4.11 1.77
N ASN A 39 2.55 4.84 1.21
CA ASN A 39 1.29 5.07 1.88
C ASN A 39 0.33 3.92 1.55
N TYR A 40 -0.51 3.60 2.53
CA TYR A 40 -1.53 2.57 2.42
C TYR A 40 -2.82 3.08 3.06
N ARG A 41 -3.95 2.78 2.43
CA ARG A 41 -5.26 3.06 2.97
C ARG A 41 -6.21 1.90 2.69
N TRP A 42 -6.81 1.40 3.76
CA TRP A 42 -7.93 0.46 3.69
C TRP A 42 -9.26 1.24 3.64
N GLU A 43 -10.25 0.71 2.91
CA GLU A 43 -11.37 1.51 2.35
C GLU A 43 -10.84 2.56 1.37
N GLY A 44 -10.19 2.05 0.30
CA GLY A 44 -9.65 2.87 -0.78
C GLY A 44 -10.73 3.81 -1.32
N ARG A 45 -10.37 5.07 -1.54
CA ARG A 45 -11.30 6.09 -2.06
C ARG A 45 -11.64 5.87 -3.53
N HIS A 46 -10.85 5.07 -4.22
CA HIS A 46 -10.88 4.97 -5.67
C HIS A 46 -11.42 3.63 -6.17
N ILE A 47 -11.06 2.52 -5.50
CA ILE A 47 -11.59 1.19 -5.80
C ILE A 47 -12.03 0.55 -4.50
N ASP A 48 -13.33 0.50 -4.22
CA ASP A 48 -13.88 0.05 -2.93
C ASP A 48 -13.41 -1.36 -2.50
N GLU A 49 -13.09 -2.23 -3.47
CA GLU A 49 -12.68 -3.62 -3.23
C GLU A 49 -11.18 -3.79 -2.95
N PHE A 50 -10.37 -2.75 -3.16
CA PHE A 50 -8.90 -2.80 -3.02
C PHE A 50 -8.36 -1.64 -2.18
N PRO A 51 -7.25 -1.83 -1.46
CA PRO A 51 -6.59 -0.73 -0.78
C PRO A 51 -5.96 0.25 -1.78
N ASP A 52 -5.97 1.53 -1.41
CA ASP A 52 -5.17 2.54 -2.09
C ASP A 52 -3.72 2.42 -1.60
N ILE A 53 -2.77 2.29 -2.53
CA ILE A 53 -1.34 2.23 -2.23
C ILE A 53 -0.63 3.20 -3.15
N TRP A 54 0.23 4.06 -2.58
CA TRP A 54 0.97 5.03 -3.39
C TRP A 54 2.33 5.41 -2.81
N SER A 55 3.20 5.94 -3.67
CA SER A 55 4.49 6.54 -3.33
C SER A 55 4.43 8.02 -3.65
N ASN A 56 4.99 8.84 -2.75
CA ASN A 56 5.09 10.31 -2.86
C ASN A 56 6.09 10.80 -3.93
N GLY A 57 6.42 9.93 -4.90
CA GLY A 57 7.33 10.26 -5.96
C GLY A 57 8.74 10.64 -5.48
N ARG A 58 9.40 11.43 -6.33
CA ARG A 58 10.74 11.95 -6.13
C ARG A 58 10.77 13.08 -5.10
N ASP A 59 9.74 13.91 -5.07
CA ASP A 59 9.71 15.08 -4.19
C ASP A 59 9.40 14.73 -2.73
N GLY A 60 8.82 13.54 -2.48
CA GLY A 60 8.47 13.07 -1.15
C GLY A 60 7.25 13.79 -0.57
N ILE A 61 6.46 14.49 -1.39
CA ILE A 61 5.29 15.26 -1.00
C ILE A 61 4.05 14.56 -1.52
N ASP A 62 3.09 14.31 -0.62
CA ASP A 62 1.81 13.70 -1.01
C ASP A 62 0.95 14.68 -1.84
N GLY A 63 0.29 14.16 -2.87
CA GLY A 63 -0.68 14.90 -3.67
C GLY A 63 -0.05 15.74 -4.79
N THR A 64 1.17 15.41 -5.20
CA THR A 64 1.89 16.07 -6.30
C THR A 64 1.82 15.23 -7.58
N ASP A 65 2.36 15.77 -8.69
CA ASP A 65 2.24 15.15 -10.01
C ASP A 65 3.11 13.89 -10.16
N ASP A 66 4.17 13.75 -9.35
CA ASP A 66 5.06 12.60 -9.38
C ASP A 66 4.64 11.43 -8.50
N ASP A 67 3.49 11.54 -7.82
CA ASP A 67 2.85 10.46 -7.08
C ASP A 67 2.61 9.24 -7.98
N ARG A 68 2.98 8.06 -7.46
CA ARG A 68 2.76 6.77 -8.12
C ARG A 68 1.67 6.02 -7.40
N ILE A 69 0.48 5.98 -8.01
CA ILE A 69 -0.76 5.48 -7.40
C ILE A 69 -1.19 4.12 -7.96
N SER A 70 -1.81 3.27 -7.13
CA SER A 70 -2.28 1.93 -7.53
C SER A 70 -3.63 1.90 -8.26
N TRP A 71 -4.39 2.98 -8.21
CA TRP A 71 -5.80 3.04 -8.64
C TRP A 71 -6.04 3.76 -9.97
N ARG A 72 -5.00 4.27 -10.64
CA ARG A 72 -5.14 4.66 -12.05
C ARG A 72 -5.19 3.35 -12.85
N GLY A 73 -6.37 3.04 -13.41
CA GLY A 73 -6.48 2.05 -14.48
C GLY A 73 -5.52 2.39 -15.63
N PRO A 74 -5.20 1.43 -16.51
CA PRO A 74 -4.34 1.72 -17.66
C PRO A 74 -4.90 2.95 -18.39
N GLU A 75 -4.10 4.01 -18.52
CA GLU A 75 -4.41 5.13 -19.41
C GLU A 75 -4.76 4.56 -20.79
N GLU A 76 -5.95 4.89 -21.31
CA GLU A 76 -6.27 4.77 -22.75
C GLU A 76 -5.67 5.95 -23.52
#